data_AF-A0A800M7S4-F1
#
_entry.id   AF-A0A800M7S4-F1
#
_cell.length_a   1.000
_cell.length_b   1.000
_cell.length_c   1.000
_cell.angle_alpha   90.00
_cell.angle_beta   90.00
_cell.angle_gamma   90.00
#
_symmetry.space_group_name_H-M   'P 1'
#
loop_
_entity.id
_entity.type
_entity.pdbx_description
1 polymer ?
#
loop_
_entity_poly.entity_id
_entity_poly.type
_entity_poly.pdbx_seq_one_letter_code
_entity_poly.pdbx_strand_id
1 'polypeptide(L)'
;MDGFPGNAIVGRGLEKLLLDRTEFDTESKTELADLREKVFFNSAAFFSAKKAFRFSGVEMVDKVDLGHYQSKIAKSVGISIEQLRRQLYGDLPPFQQVLRFRKMTAAGLLHRYNCAQLQGLLLRCEGLTVSLPESKAAGLRQLLKYLRFNKLLAKISHDQRKKKTLMLEIDGPLSLFVNTQKYGLNLANFFPAILQQPEWELDAEVRIRKNHVHSLHLDQSCGIRSHYRQFLAYIPDEIQLFSQQLAKQIPDWELTSSADFIPLTGESLCFPDFLLKHHSGKKVSMELFHKWHVAPLQSRLEQLDSQKGGP
;
A
#
# COMPACT_ATOMS: atom_id res chain seq x y z
N MET A 1 17.66 -4.51 20.19
CA MET A 1 16.28 -5.00 20.42
C MET A 1 16.10 -5.62 21.80
N ASP A 2 17.18 -5.93 22.53
CA ASP A 2 17.14 -6.46 23.91
C ASP A 2 16.56 -5.51 24.98
N GLY A 3 16.05 -4.34 24.56
CA GLY A 3 15.52 -3.30 25.45
C GLY A 3 14.06 -2.93 25.21
N PHE A 4 13.31 -3.64 24.35
CA PHE A 4 11.86 -3.42 24.27
C PHE A 4 11.20 -4.23 25.40
N PRO A 5 10.58 -3.59 26.41
CA PRO A 5 10.04 -4.30 27.58
C PRO A 5 8.78 -5.13 27.29
N GLY A 6 8.44 -5.35 26.01
CA GLY A 6 7.24 -6.07 25.55
C GLY A 6 7.55 -7.09 24.46
N ASN A 7 6.50 -7.62 23.82
CA ASN A 7 6.63 -8.65 22.79
C ASN A 7 7.48 -8.15 21.59
N ALA A 8 8.57 -8.85 21.28
CA ALA A 8 9.50 -8.52 20.20
C ALA A 8 8.83 -8.42 18.81
N ILE A 9 7.73 -9.15 18.58
CA ILE A 9 6.95 -9.07 17.34
C ILE A 9 6.28 -7.69 17.21
N VAL A 10 5.72 -7.19 18.30
CA VAL A 10 5.10 -5.85 18.33
C VAL A 10 6.18 -4.79 18.09
N GLY A 11 7.32 -4.90 18.79
CA GLY A 11 8.45 -3.99 18.61
C GLY A 11 8.92 -3.90 17.14
N ARG A 12 9.12 -5.05 16.48
CA ARG A 12 9.47 -5.11 15.06
C ARG A 12 8.42 -4.51 14.14
N GLY A 13 7.13 -4.74 14.43
CA GLY A 13 6.06 -4.18 13.61
C GLY A 13 5.96 -2.66 13.73
N LEU A 14 6.16 -2.11 14.94
CA LEU A 14 6.23 -0.66 15.15
C LEU A 14 7.46 -0.05 14.47
N GLU A 15 8.62 -0.69 14.61
CA GLU A 15 9.86 -0.27 13.94
C GLU A 15 9.67 -0.22 12.42
N LYS A 16 9.11 -1.28 11.82
CA LYS A 16 8.81 -1.32 10.38
C LYS A 16 7.96 -0.12 9.93
N LEU A 17 6.92 0.21 10.69
CA LEU A 17 6.04 1.34 10.36
C LEU A 17 6.72 2.71 10.49
N LEU A 18 7.75 2.82 11.34
CA LEU A 18 8.59 4.01 11.43
C LEU A 18 9.62 4.06 10.30
N LEU A 19 10.22 2.92 9.93
CA LEU A 19 11.14 2.79 8.80
C LEU A 19 10.44 3.14 7.47
N ASP A 20 9.21 2.69 7.24
CA ASP A 20 8.39 3.06 6.07
C ASP A 20 8.15 4.59 5.92
N ARG A 21 8.44 5.35 6.98
CA ARG A 21 8.26 6.81 7.03
C ARG A 21 9.60 7.55 7.07
N THR A 22 10.69 6.81 6.97
CA THR A 22 12.05 7.31 6.97
C THR A 22 12.61 7.22 5.56
N GLU A 23 13.06 8.35 5.05
CA GLU A 23 13.79 8.45 3.79
C GLU A 23 15.27 8.28 4.09
N PHE A 24 15.89 7.33 3.41
CA PHE A 24 17.30 6.99 3.54
C PHE A 24 18.05 7.40 2.29
N ASP A 25 19.34 7.69 2.45
CA ASP A 25 20.27 7.88 1.35
C ASP A 25 20.55 6.52 0.69
N THR A 26 19.80 6.19 -0.35
CA THR A 26 19.89 4.92 -1.10
C THR A 26 20.63 5.08 -2.43
N GLU A 27 21.28 6.21 -2.68
CA GLU A 27 21.99 6.42 -3.94
C GLU A 27 23.12 5.39 -4.08
N SER A 28 23.18 4.75 -5.25
CA SER A 28 24.25 3.82 -5.57
C SER A 28 25.54 4.61 -5.78
N LYS A 29 26.44 4.54 -4.81
CA LYS A 29 27.71 5.27 -4.84
C LYS A 29 28.79 4.34 -5.37
N THR A 30 29.02 4.37 -6.68
CA THR A 30 30.14 3.64 -7.34
C THR A 30 31.46 3.93 -6.64
N GLU A 31 31.62 5.17 -6.15
CA GLU A 31 32.75 5.62 -5.33
C GLU A 31 33.00 4.76 -4.08
N LEU A 32 31.96 4.18 -3.47
CA LEU A 32 32.10 3.30 -2.29
C LEU A 32 32.59 1.90 -2.66
N ALA A 33 32.24 1.40 -3.85
CA ALA A 33 32.78 0.15 -4.35
C ALA A 33 34.28 0.29 -4.64
N ASP A 34 34.68 1.37 -5.32
CA ASP A 34 36.08 1.71 -5.59
C ASP A 34 36.86 1.94 -4.29
N LEU A 35 36.23 2.59 -3.30
CA LEU A 35 36.80 2.76 -1.97
C LEU A 35 37.06 1.41 -1.31
N ARG A 36 36.09 0.49 -1.32
CA ARG A 36 36.23 -0.86 -0.75
C ARG A 36 37.36 -1.64 -1.43
N GLU A 37 37.46 -1.57 -2.75
CA GLU A 37 38.55 -2.20 -3.49
C GLU A 37 39.92 -1.67 -3.04
N LYS A 38 40.09 -0.34 -3.00
CA LYS A 38 41.32 0.30 -2.52
C LYS A 38 41.65 -0.11 -1.09
N VAL A 39 40.66 -0.09 -0.20
CA VAL A 39 40.82 -0.49 1.20
C VAL A 39 41.32 -1.94 1.29
N PHE A 40 40.62 -2.87 0.64
CA PHE A 40 40.96 -4.29 0.73
C PHE A 40 42.29 -4.63 0.05
N PHE A 41 42.63 -3.97 -1.06
CA PHE A 41 43.93 -4.10 -1.71
C PHE A 41 45.08 -3.65 -0.78
N ASN A 42 44.96 -2.46 -0.18
CA ASN A 42 45.96 -1.96 0.76
C ASN A 42 46.03 -2.81 2.04
N SER A 43 44.91 -3.34 2.52
CA SER A 43 44.87 -4.28 3.64
C SER A 43 45.62 -5.57 3.31
N ALA A 44 45.40 -6.14 2.13
CA ALA A 44 46.12 -7.33 1.68
C ALA A 44 47.63 -7.07 1.58
N ALA A 45 48.04 -5.93 1.01
CA ALA A 45 49.44 -5.52 0.94
C ALA A 45 50.07 -5.36 2.34
N PHE A 46 49.38 -4.71 3.27
CA PHE A 46 49.81 -4.53 4.65
C PHE A 46 50.05 -5.88 5.36
N PHE A 47 49.12 -6.83 5.21
CA PHE A 47 49.26 -8.16 5.82
C PHE A 47 50.30 -9.03 5.10
N SER A 48 50.47 -8.91 3.79
CA SER A 48 51.52 -9.61 3.03
C SER A 48 52.92 -9.12 3.38
N ALA A 49 53.10 -7.80 3.53
CA ALA A 49 54.35 -7.21 4.00
C ALA A 49 54.69 -7.62 5.45
N LYS A 50 53.66 -7.78 6.31
CA LYS A 50 53.84 -8.34 7.66
C LYS A 50 54.05 -9.85 7.68
N LYS A 51 53.49 -10.61 6.72
CA LYS A 51 53.75 -12.06 6.54
C LYS A 51 55.14 -12.33 5.99
N ALA A 52 55.75 -11.41 5.25
CA ALA A 52 57.18 -11.49 4.91
C ALA A 52 58.09 -11.48 6.15
N PHE A 53 57.57 -11.09 7.32
CA PHE A 53 58.23 -11.17 8.63
C PHE A 53 57.93 -12.46 9.41
N ARG A 54 57.20 -13.44 8.83
CA ARG A 54 56.95 -14.74 9.46
C ARG A 54 57.81 -15.83 8.82
N PHE A 55 59.12 -15.76 9.09
CA PHE A 55 59.99 -16.93 9.05
C PHE A 55 60.83 -16.95 10.33
N SER A 56 60.33 -17.68 11.33
CA SER A 56 60.99 -18.29 12.50
C SER A 56 60.21 -18.10 13.81
N GLY A 57 59.38 -19.10 14.14
CA GLY A 57 59.14 -19.58 15.50
C GLY A 57 58.87 -18.61 16.65
N VAL A 58 57.93 -17.65 16.55
CA VAL A 58 57.46 -16.90 17.72
C VAL A 58 55.93 -16.83 17.77
N GLU A 59 55.43 -17.09 18.96
CA GLU A 59 54.04 -17.24 19.38
C GLU A 59 53.14 -16.06 19.03
N MET A 60 51.89 -16.39 18.74
CA MET A 60 50.83 -15.50 18.28
C MET A 60 50.34 -14.57 19.41
N VAL A 61 51.02 -13.47 19.68
CA VAL A 61 50.44 -12.36 20.49
C VAL A 61 50.94 -10.99 20.02
N ASP A 62 50.71 -10.63 18.77
CA ASP A 62 50.55 -9.22 18.43
C ASP A 62 49.05 -8.98 18.26
N LYS A 63 48.41 -8.47 19.31
CA LYS A 63 47.15 -7.71 19.15
C LYS A 63 47.49 -6.59 18.19
N VAL A 64 47.29 -6.81 16.89
CA VAL A 64 47.35 -5.74 15.90
C VAL A 64 46.35 -4.71 16.40
N ASP A 65 46.87 -3.60 16.94
CA ASP A 65 46.03 -2.52 17.42
C ASP A 65 45.13 -2.10 16.26
N LEU A 66 43.83 -2.35 16.43
CA LEU A 66 42.83 -2.07 15.41
C LEU A 66 42.88 -0.59 15.03
N GLY A 67 43.19 0.30 15.98
CA GLY A 67 43.40 1.72 15.74
C GLY A 67 44.60 1.98 14.83
N HIS A 68 45.75 1.37 15.12
CA HIS A 68 46.94 1.48 14.28
C HIS A 68 46.71 0.94 12.87
N TYR A 69 46.08 -0.23 12.72
CA TYR A 69 45.72 -0.80 11.42
C TYR A 69 44.82 0.14 10.63
N GLN A 70 43.71 0.59 11.22
CA GLN A 70 42.78 1.50 10.55
C GLN A 70 43.44 2.82 10.17
N SER A 71 44.32 3.37 11.01
CA SER A 71 45.08 4.59 10.72
C SER A 71 46.02 4.40 9.51
N LYS A 72 46.73 3.27 9.43
CA LYS A 72 47.61 2.95 8.30
C LYS A 72 46.84 2.81 6.99
N ILE A 73 45.71 2.09 7.01
CA ILE A 73 44.87 1.91 5.81
C ILE A 73 44.18 3.21 5.38
N ALA A 74 43.67 3.99 6.33
CA ALA A 74 43.09 5.30 6.03
C ALA A 74 44.12 6.22 5.35
N LYS A 75 45.36 6.24 5.87
CA LYS A 75 46.47 7.00 5.27
C LYS A 75 46.84 6.52 3.87
N SER A 76 46.87 5.21 3.61
CA SER A 76 47.20 4.67 2.28
C SER A 76 46.11 4.95 1.23
N VAL A 77 44.86 5.03 1.67
CA VAL A 77 43.70 5.33 0.80
C VAL A 77 43.49 6.85 0.63
N GLY A 78 44.12 7.68 1.48
CA GLY A 78 44.05 9.15 1.39
C GLY A 78 42.82 9.77 2.05
N ILE A 79 42.21 9.08 3.01
CA ILE A 79 41.02 9.56 3.74
C ILE A 79 41.26 9.54 5.25
N SER A 80 40.43 10.27 6.00
CA SER A 80 40.46 10.19 7.47
C SER A 80 39.92 8.85 7.97
N ILE A 81 40.32 8.46 9.18
CA ILE A 81 39.81 7.23 9.82
C ILE A 81 38.30 7.29 10.06
N GLU A 82 37.75 8.47 10.33
CA GLU A 82 36.31 8.68 10.52
C GLU A 82 35.54 8.51 9.21
N GLN A 83 36.07 9.07 8.11
CA GLN A 83 35.51 8.85 6.78
C GLN A 83 35.56 7.38 6.39
N LEU A 84 36.68 6.69 6.62
CA LEU A 84 36.81 5.26 6.34
C LEU A 84 35.73 4.46 7.08
N ARG A 85 35.55 4.70 8.39
CA ARG A 85 34.53 4.02 9.20
C ARG A 85 33.10 4.31 8.73
N ARG A 86 32.82 5.55 8.33
CA ARG A 86 31.48 5.99 7.90
C ARG A 86 31.13 5.51 6.48
N GLN A 87 32.11 5.48 5.57
CA GLN A 87 31.87 5.25 4.14
C GLN A 87 31.98 3.79 3.72
N LEU A 88 32.84 2.98 4.37
CA LEU A 88 33.18 1.63 3.92
C LEU A 88 31.95 0.75 3.58
N TYR A 89 30.88 0.89 4.36
CA TYR A 89 29.60 0.20 4.15
C TYR A 89 28.41 1.14 4.18
N GLY A 90 28.61 2.44 3.92
CA GLY A 90 27.56 3.45 4.01
C GLY A 90 26.40 3.25 3.02
N ASP A 91 26.60 2.39 2.02
CA ASP A 91 25.61 1.93 1.05
C ASP A 91 24.69 0.81 1.58
N LEU A 92 25.09 0.06 2.61
CA LEU A 92 24.29 -1.05 3.15
C LEU A 92 23.14 -0.55 4.04
N PRO A 93 21.96 -1.19 4.01
CA PRO A 93 20.77 -0.72 4.72
C PRO A 93 20.96 -0.34 6.21
N PRO A 94 21.75 -1.09 7.02
CA PRO A 94 21.96 -0.72 8.43
C PRO A 94 22.79 0.57 8.64
N PHE A 95 23.52 1.03 7.62
CA PHE A 95 24.44 2.17 7.70
C PHE A 95 24.01 3.35 6.82
N GLN A 96 22.92 3.19 6.07
CA GLN A 96 22.34 4.27 5.28
C GLN A 96 21.91 5.42 6.20
N GLN A 97 22.24 6.64 5.78
CA GLN A 97 21.90 7.82 6.56
C GLN A 97 20.44 8.19 6.38
N VAL A 98 19.82 8.59 7.48
CA VAL A 98 18.46 9.15 7.45
C VAL A 98 18.52 10.55 6.86
N LEU A 99 17.87 10.76 5.72
CA LEU A 99 17.71 12.07 5.10
C LEU A 99 16.51 12.82 5.70
N ARG A 100 15.39 12.12 5.86
CA ARG A 100 14.14 12.72 6.33
C ARG A 100 13.30 11.71 7.09
N PHE A 101 12.59 12.18 8.11
CA PHE A 101 11.59 11.38 8.80
C PHE A 101 10.23 12.10 8.81
N ARG A 102 9.20 11.43 8.27
CA ARG A 102 7.82 11.94 8.31
C ARG A 102 7.22 11.64 9.69
N LYS A 103 7.28 12.63 10.60
CA LYS A 103 6.79 12.53 11.99
C LYS A 103 5.36 11.97 12.11
N MET A 104 5.08 11.29 13.21
CA MET A 104 3.77 10.74 13.60
C MET A 104 3.64 10.77 15.12
N THR A 105 2.41 10.88 15.63
CA THR A 105 2.13 10.77 17.07
C THR A 105 2.19 9.31 17.52
N ALA A 106 2.49 9.05 18.79
CA ALA A 106 2.49 7.70 19.35
C ALA A 106 1.13 7.01 19.19
N ALA A 107 0.03 7.72 19.48
CA ALA A 107 -1.32 7.21 19.26
C ALA A 107 -1.60 6.89 17.78
N GLY A 108 -1.14 7.73 16.85
CA GLY A 108 -1.26 7.48 15.42
C GLY A 108 -0.50 6.23 14.97
N LEU A 109 0.67 5.96 15.57
CA LEU A 109 1.46 4.76 15.29
C LEU A 109 0.72 3.50 15.75
N LEU A 110 0.09 3.51 16.92
CA LEU A 110 -0.69 2.38 17.42
C LEU A 110 -1.91 2.10 16.54
N HIS A 111 -2.67 3.12 16.12
CA HIS A 111 -3.79 2.91 15.19
C HIS A 111 -3.32 2.37 13.84
N ARG A 112 -2.18 2.87 13.33
CA ARG A 112 -1.60 2.35 12.09
C ARG A 112 -1.11 0.91 12.23
N TYR A 113 -0.57 0.55 13.39
CA TYR A 113 -0.18 -0.82 13.72
C TYR A 113 -1.38 -1.75 13.76
N ASN A 114 -2.44 -1.41 14.49
CA ASN A 114 -3.67 -2.22 14.56
C ASN A 114 -4.32 -2.37 13.18
N CYS A 115 -4.37 -1.30 12.40
CA CYS A 115 -4.80 -1.34 11.00
C CYS A 115 -3.93 -2.32 10.19
N ALA A 116 -2.60 -2.22 10.28
CA ALA A 116 -1.68 -3.09 9.54
C ALA A 116 -1.80 -4.58 9.94
N GLN A 117 -2.13 -4.89 11.20
CA GLN A 117 -2.41 -6.27 11.63
C GLN A 117 -3.62 -6.84 10.87
N LEU A 118 -4.72 -6.09 10.80
CA LEU A 118 -5.91 -6.50 10.06
C LEU A 118 -5.65 -6.60 8.55
N GLN A 119 -4.94 -5.63 8.00
CA GLN A 119 -4.49 -5.68 6.60
C GLN A 119 -3.69 -6.96 6.32
N GLY A 120 -2.80 -7.36 7.24
CA GLY A 120 -2.03 -8.60 7.15
C GLY A 120 -2.91 -9.86 7.10
N LEU A 121 -4.03 -9.89 7.84
CA LEU A 121 -5.01 -10.98 7.78
C LEU A 121 -5.75 -10.98 6.42
N LEU A 122 -6.13 -9.80 5.94
CA LEU A 122 -6.84 -9.63 4.66
C LEU A 122 -5.99 -9.95 3.43
N LEU A 123 -4.66 -9.98 3.53
CA LEU A 123 -3.78 -10.44 2.44
C LEU A 123 -4.08 -11.87 1.96
N ARG A 124 -4.70 -12.69 2.82
CA ARG A 124 -5.08 -14.09 2.55
C ARG A 124 -6.59 -14.28 2.57
N CYS A 125 -7.31 -13.23 2.23
CA CYS A 125 -8.75 -13.21 2.06
C CYS A 125 -9.10 -13.28 0.57
N GLU A 126 -10.16 -14.00 0.22
CA GLU A 126 -10.66 -14.11 -1.16
C GLU A 126 -11.74 -13.07 -1.46
N GLY A 127 -12.54 -12.71 -0.46
CA GLY A 127 -13.56 -11.68 -0.54
C GLY A 127 -14.04 -11.30 0.86
N LEU A 128 -14.67 -10.14 0.97
CA LEU A 128 -15.22 -9.64 2.22
C LEU A 128 -16.59 -9.02 2.00
N THR A 129 -17.42 -9.07 3.02
CA THR A 129 -18.74 -8.44 3.06
C THR A 129 -18.68 -7.27 4.01
N VAL A 130 -19.21 -6.11 3.59
CA VAL A 130 -19.33 -4.92 4.42
C VAL A 130 -20.79 -4.53 4.54
N SER A 131 -21.30 -4.47 5.77
CA SER A 131 -22.60 -3.92 6.11
C SER A 131 -22.45 -2.45 6.49
N LEU A 132 -23.28 -1.59 5.93
CA LEU A 132 -23.29 -0.14 6.18
C LEU A 132 -24.70 0.30 6.62
N PRO A 133 -25.00 0.29 7.94
CA PRO A 133 -26.32 0.66 8.46
C PRO A 133 -26.70 2.12 8.20
N GLU A 134 -25.71 3.02 8.27
CA GLU A 134 -25.87 4.44 7.95
C GLU A 134 -24.82 4.87 6.93
N SER A 135 -25.26 5.28 5.74
CA SER A 135 -24.37 5.76 4.68
C SER A 135 -24.88 7.07 4.09
N LYS A 136 -24.12 8.14 4.31
CA LYS A 136 -24.32 9.42 3.61
C LYS A 136 -23.76 9.29 2.20
N ALA A 137 -24.43 9.87 1.21
CA ALA A 137 -24.03 9.81 -0.19
C ALA A 137 -22.55 10.19 -0.42
N ALA A 138 -22.04 11.20 0.29
CA ALA A 138 -20.63 11.60 0.20
C ALA A 138 -19.65 10.54 0.73
N GLY A 139 -19.94 9.93 1.89
CA GLY A 139 -19.10 8.89 2.49
C GLY A 139 -19.10 7.61 1.67
N LEU A 140 -20.26 7.20 1.14
CA LEU A 140 -20.39 6.07 0.23
C LEU A 140 -19.62 6.31 -1.07
N ARG A 141 -19.73 7.50 -1.67
CA ARG A 141 -18.98 7.84 -2.89
C ARG A 141 -17.48 7.79 -2.67
N GLN A 142 -16.99 8.26 -1.52
CA GLN A 142 -15.58 8.16 -1.16
C GLN A 142 -15.15 6.69 -1.00
N LEU A 143 -15.95 5.87 -0.32
CA LEU A 143 -15.69 4.44 -0.18
C LEU A 143 -15.57 3.77 -1.55
N LEU A 144 -16.52 4.02 -2.46
CA LEU A 144 -16.52 3.43 -3.79
C LEU A 144 -15.37 3.94 -4.67
N LYS A 145 -14.92 5.19 -4.49
CA LYS A 145 -13.67 5.66 -5.12
C LYS A 145 -12.47 4.83 -4.66
N TYR A 146 -12.35 4.53 -3.37
CA TYR A 146 -11.29 3.65 -2.88
C TYR A 146 -11.44 2.22 -3.38
N LEU A 147 -12.67 1.72 -3.48
CA LEU A 147 -12.96 0.39 -4.02
C LEU A 147 -12.42 0.26 -5.45
N ARG A 148 -12.73 1.25 -6.30
CA ARG A 148 -12.25 1.33 -7.68
C ARG A 148 -10.75 1.60 -7.79
N PHE A 149 -10.20 2.49 -6.95
CA PHE A 149 -8.76 2.75 -6.88
C PHE A 149 -7.97 1.48 -6.57
N ASN A 150 -8.49 0.64 -5.68
CA ASN A 150 -7.91 -0.67 -5.36
C ASN A 150 -8.29 -1.77 -6.38
N LYS A 151 -8.96 -1.42 -7.49
CA LYS A 151 -9.35 -2.36 -8.56
C LYS A 151 -10.19 -3.54 -8.04
N LEU A 152 -11.04 -3.24 -7.06
CA LEU A 152 -11.99 -4.18 -6.49
C LEU A 152 -13.35 -4.04 -7.18
N LEU A 153 -14.16 -5.08 -7.03
CA LEU A 153 -15.51 -5.14 -7.57
C LEU A 153 -16.43 -5.46 -6.41
N ALA A 154 -17.63 -4.88 -6.44
CA ALA A 154 -18.60 -5.07 -5.40
C ALA A 154 -19.98 -5.22 -5.99
N LYS A 155 -20.73 -6.18 -5.47
CA LYS A 155 -22.18 -6.19 -5.58
C LYS A 155 -22.73 -5.39 -4.42
N ILE A 156 -23.59 -4.42 -4.72
CA ILE A 156 -24.17 -3.52 -3.71
C ILE A 156 -25.67 -3.74 -3.72
N SER A 157 -26.20 -4.20 -2.60
CA SER A 157 -27.62 -4.47 -2.40
C SER A 157 -28.11 -3.86 -1.08
N HIS A 158 -29.42 -3.87 -0.86
CA HIS A 158 -30.00 -3.56 0.44
C HIS A 158 -30.11 -4.85 1.27
N ASP A 159 -29.89 -4.74 2.58
CA ASP A 159 -30.17 -5.85 3.49
C ASP A 159 -31.68 -6.17 3.46
N GLN A 160 -32.00 -7.44 3.19
CA GLN A 160 -33.37 -7.95 3.10
C GLN A 160 -34.16 -7.76 4.40
N ARG A 161 -33.47 -7.81 5.56
CA ARG A 161 -34.07 -7.64 6.89
C ARG A 161 -34.10 -6.17 7.32
N LYS A 162 -33.07 -5.40 6.92
CA LYS A 162 -32.94 -3.98 7.25
C LYS A 162 -32.81 -3.16 5.98
N LYS A 163 -33.94 -2.82 5.33
CA LYS A 163 -33.96 -2.10 4.04
C LYS A 163 -33.13 -0.80 3.96
N LYS A 164 -32.77 -0.19 5.10
CA LYS A 164 -31.91 1.01 5.12
C LYS A 164 -30.41 0.71 5.10
N THR A 165 -30.01 -0.51 5.47
CA THR A 165 -28.63 -0.97 5.48
C THR A 165 -28.21 -1.36 4.07
N LEU A 166 -27.05 -0.85 3.63
CA LEU A 166 -26.41 -1.29 2.39
C LEU A 166 -25.44 -2.44 2.68
N MET A 167 -25.46 -3.45 1.83
CA MET A 167 -24.55 -4.59 1.86
C MET A 167 -23.63 -4.52 0.64
N LEU A 168 -22.33 -4.53 0.88
CA LEU A 168 -21.30 -4.56 -0.15
C LEU A 168 -20.61 -5.93 -0.09
N GLU A 169 -20.90 -6.78 -1.05
CA GLU A 169 -20.19 -8.04 -1.26
C GLU A 169 -19.01 -7.77 -2.20
N ILE A 170 -17.80 -7.74 -1.63
CA ILE A 170 -16.58 -7.39 -2.32
C ILE A 170 -15.82 -8.68 -2.62
N ASP A 171 -16.00 -9.17 -3.83
CA ASP A 171 -15.38 -10.39 -4.30
C ASP A 171 -14.63 -10.14 -5.62
N GLY A 172 -13.65 -10.99 -5.91
CA GLY A 172 -12.99 -11.02 -7.20
C GLY A 172 -13.75 -11.97 -8.11
N PRO A 173 -14.09 -11.59 -9.37
CA PRO A 173 -14.60 -12.54 -10.37
C PRO A 173 -13.61 -13.68 -10.71
N LEU A 174 -12.43 -13.67 -10.08
CA LEU A 174 -11.30 -14.58 -10.25
C LEU A 174 -10.89 -15.29 -8.95
N SER A 175 -11.73 -15.31 -7.90
CA SER A 175 -11.49 -16.12 -6.70
C SER A 175 -11.21 -17.60 -7.03
N LEU A 176 -11.61 -18.05 -8.23
CA LEU A 176 -11.34 -19.37 -8.80
C LEU A 176 -10.01 -19.53 -9.59
N PHE A 177 -9.33 -18.46 -10.01
CA PHE A 177 -8.17 -18.57 -10.93
C PHE A 177 -6.97 -17.68 -10.53
N VAL A 178 -6.01 -18.30 -9.84
CA VAL A 178 -4.56 -18.05 -9.89
C VAL A 178 -4.09 -16.57 -9.83
N ASN A 179 -4.40 -15.82 -8.76
CA ASN A 179 -3.53 -14.73 -8.23
C ASN A 179 -3.96 -14.16 -6.86
N THR A 180 -4.30 -15.03 -5.90
CA THR A 180 -4.92 -14.65 -4.60
C THR A 180 -4.15 -13.59 -3.80
N GLN A 181 -2.82 -13.52 -3.92
CA GLN A 181 -2.03 -12.52 -3.17
C GLN A 181 -2.22 -11.08 -3.66
N LYS A 182 -2.35 -10.85 -4.98
CA LYS A 182 -2.55 -9.50 -5.53
C LYS A 182 -3.93 -8.96 -5.15
N TYR A 183 -4.94 -9.84 -5.18
CA TYR A 183 -6.30 -9.48 -4.80
C TYR A 183 -6.42 -9.23 -3.28
N GLY A 184 -5.86 -10.12 -2.44
CA GLY A 184 -5.80 -9.91 -0.99
C GLY A 184 -5.07 -8.62 -0.61
N LEU A 185 -4.01 -8.23 -1.34
CA LEU A 185 -3.36 -6.93 -1.17
C LEU A 185 -4.30 -5.76 -1.46
N ASN A 186 -5.11 -5.86 -2.50
CA ASN A 186 -6.11 -4.82 -2.82
C ASN A 186 -7.20 -4.73 -1.75
N LEU A 187 -7.71 -5.86 -1.25
CA LEU A 187 -8.66 -5.89 -0.12
C LEU A 187 -8.06 -5.26 1.13
N ALA A 188 -6.82 -5.63 1.46
CA ALA A 188 -6.09 -5.05 2.58
C ALA A 188 -5.89 -3.53 2.42
N ASN A 189 -5.58 -3.04 1.22
CA ASN A 189 -5.45 -1.61 0.95
C ASN A 189 -6.80 -0.88 0.89
N PHE A 190 -7.91 -1.59 0.72
CA PHE A 190 -9.25 -1.01 0.78
C PHE A 190 -9.74 -0.83 2.22
N PHE A 191 -9.38 -1.74 3.13
CA PHE A 191 -9.85 -1.71 4.53
C PHE A 191 -9.78 -0.35 5.25
N PRO A 192 -8.70 0.47 5.12
CA PRO A 192 -8.68 1.78 5.75
C PRO A 192 -9.78 2.76 5.28
N ALA A 193 -10.38 2.54 4.11
CA ALA A 193 -11.52 3.32 3.63
C ALA A 193 -12.82 2.94 4.35
N ILE A 194 -12.98 1.67 4.73
CA ILE A 194 -14.11 1.17 5.53
C ILE A 194 -14.10 1.87 6.91
N LEU A 195 -12.92 1.98 7.53
CA LEU A 195 -12.71 2.68 8.81
C LEU A 195 -13.11 4.17 8.79
N GLN A 196 -13.39 4.77 7.62
CA GLN A 196 -13.88 6.15 7.51
C GLN A 196 -15.41 6.25 7.52
N GLN A 197 -16.13 5.12 7.43
CA GLN A 197 -17.58 5.09 7.55
C GLN A 197 -18.01 5.25 9.02
N PRO A 198 -19.14 5.94 9.29
CA PRO A 198 -19.58 6.19 10.65
C PRO A 198 -19.97 4.90 11.39
N GLU A 199 -20.66 3.99 10.70
CA GLU A 199 -21.05 2.67 11.18
C GLU A 199 -20.75 1.64 10.09
N TRP A 200 -20.13 0.53 10.47
CA TRP A 200 -19.77 -0.53 9.54
C TRP A 200 -19.58 -1.86 10.28
N GLU A 201 -19.96 -2.95 9.64
CA GLU A 201 -19.60 -4.30 10.04
C GLU A 201 -18.87 -4.95 8.85
N LEU A 202 -17.85 -5.75 9.14
CA LEU A 202 -17.04 -6.47 8.16
C LEU A 202 -17.00 -7.95 8.53
N ASP A 203 -17.34 -8.77 7.55
CA ASP A 203 -17.22 -10.21 7.61
C ASP A 203 -16.26 -10.69 6.52
N ALA A 204 -15.32 -11.54 6.87
CA ALA A 204 -14.37 -12.11 5.91
C ALA A 204 -13.94 -13.51 6.32
N GLU A 205 -13.70 -14.37 5.33
CA GLU A 205 -12.95 -15.60 5.53
C GLU A 205 -11.47 -15.36 5.25
N VAL A 206 -10.61 -15.67 6.23
CA VAL A 206 -9.17 -15.48 6.14
C VAL A 206 -8.43 -16.78 6.34
N ARG A 207 -7.39 -17.02 5.54
CA ARG A 207 -6.53 -18.20 5.69
C ARG A 207 -5.29 -17.90 6.52
N ILE A 208 -5.21 -18.50 7.70
CA ILE A 208 -4.10 -18.36 8.64
C ILE A 208 -3.33 -19.69 8.69
N ARG A 209 -2.08 -19.69 9.18
CA ARG A 209 -1.19 -20.84 9.52
C ARG A 209 -1.65 -22.23 9.02
N LYS A 210 -0.83 -22.89 8.17
CA LYS A 210 -1.19 -24.17 7.52
C LYS A 210 -2.45 -24.10 6.63
N ASN A 211 -2.83 -22.89 6.23
CA ASN A 211 -3.94 -22.62 5.32
C ASN A 211 -5.33 -22.98 5.88
N HIS A 212 -5.48 -22.97 7.21
CA HIS A 212 -6.78 -23.13 7.85
C HIS A 212 -7.62 -21.87 7.66
N VAL A 213 -8.90 -22.08 7.33
CA VAL A 213 -9.89 -21.02 7.15
C VAL A 213 -10.44 -20.61 8.51
N HIS A 214 -10.50 -19.30 8.75
CA HIS A 214 -11.08 -18.71 9.95
C HIS A 214 -12.00 -17.55 9.56
N SER A 215 -13.05 -17.35 10.34
CA SER A 215 -13.95 -16.19 10.19
C SER A 215 -13.38 -14.99 10.96
N LEU A 216 -13.33 -13.85 10.28
CA LEU A 216 -12.98 -12.55 10.84
C LEU A 216 -14.24 -11.69 10.85
N HIS A 217 -14.67 -11.31 12.06
CA HIS A 217 -15.81 -10.43 12.29
C HIS A 217 -15.31 -9.15 12.99
N LEU A 218 -15.63 -8.00 12.42
CA LEU A 218 -15.20 -6.70 12.93
C LEU A 218 -16.30 -5.66 12.72
N ASP A 219 -16.34 -4.68 13.60
CA ASP A 219 -17.19 -3.52 13.45
C ASP A 219 -16.46 -2.26 13.97
N GLN A 220 -17.16 -1.11 13.96
CA GLN A 220 -16.60 0.16 14.43
C GLN A 220 -16.15 0.14 15.90
N SER A 221 -16.62 -0.80 16.73
CA SER A 221 -16.25 -0.90 18.15
C SER A 221 -14.78 -1.25 18.37
N CYS A 222 -14.09 -1.77 17.34
CA CYS A 222 -12.65 -2.02 17.38
C CYS A 222 -11.81 -0.74 17.63
N GLY A 223 -12.39 0.45 17.41
CA GLY A 223 -11.78 1.74 17.73
C GLY A 223 -10.56 2.10 16.88
N ILE A 224 -10.30 1.36 15.80
CA ILE A 224 -9.17 1.62 14.91
C ILE A 224 -9.48 2.84 14.05
N ARG A 225 -8.59 3.84 14.09
CA ARG A 225 -8.71 5.05 13.27
C ARG A 225 -8.01 4.86 11.94
N SER A 226 -8.69 5.22 10.85
CA SER A 226 -8.09 5.23 9.53
C SER A 226 -6.89 6.15 9.47
N HIS A 227 -5.82 5.69 8.80
CA HIS A 227 -4.68 6.52 8.47
C HIS A 227 -4.81 7.18 7.09
N TYR A 228 -5.86 6.85 6.33
CA TYR A 228 -6.19 7.53 5.09
C TYR A 228 -6.68 8.94 5.40
N ARG A 229 -6.13 9.91 4.68
CA ARG A 229 -6.72 11.26 4.64
C ARG A 229 -7.98 11.18 3.80
N GLN A 230 -8.89 12.15 3.95
CA GLN A 230 -9.98 12.30 2.98
C GLN A 230 -9.38 12.29 1.58
N PHE A 231 -9.91 11.43 0.71
CA PHE A 231 -9.43 11.30 -0.66
C PHE A 231 -9.74 12.62 -1.36
N LEU A 232 -8.79 13.56 -1.33
CA LEU A 232 -8.86 14.80 -2.09
C LEU A 232 -8.85 14.39 -3.55
N ALA A 233 -10.04 14.20 -4.11
CA ALA A 233 -10.39 14.08 -5.53
C ALA A 233 -9.22 13.80 -6.50
N TYR A 234 -8.39 12.78 -6.24
CA TYR A 234 -7.32 12.44 -7.17
C TYR A 234 -7.98 11.76 -8.36
N ILE A 235 -8.14 12.53 -9.43
CA ILE A 235 -8.59 12.07 -10.73
C ILE A 235 -7.30 11.80 -11.52
N PRO A 236 -7.02 10.55 -11.93
CA PRO A 236 -5.84 10.24 -12.74
C PRO A 236 -5.75 11.14 -13.97
N ASP A 237 -4.53 11.52 -14.37
CA ASP A 237 -4.30 12.45 -15.49
C ASP A 237 -4.95 11.94 -16.79
N GLU A 238 -5.02 10.63 -17.00
CA GLU A 238 -5.66 10.03 -18.16
C GLU A 238 -7.16 10.30 -18.19
N ILE A 239 -7.82 10.28 -17.03
CA ILE A 239 -9.25 10.56 -16.91
C ILE A 239 -9.52 12.06 -17.10
N GLN A 240 -8.61 12.92 -16.61
CA GLN A 240 -8.68 14.35 -16.87
C GLN A 240 -8.53 14.63 -18.37
N LEU A 241 -7.50 14.06 -19.01
CA LEU A 241 -7.25 14.22 -20.44
C LEU A 241 -8.44 13.74 -21.28
N PHE A 242 -9.00 12.58 -20.94
CA PHE A 242 -10.21 12.05 -21.56
C PHE A 242 -11.38 13.03 -21.44
N SER A 243 -11.68 13.53 -20.24
CA SER A 243 -12.79 14.47 -20.03
C SER A 243 -12.63 15.75 -20.84
N GLN A 244 -11.41 16.27 -20.95
CA GLN A 244 -11.10 17.47 -21.74
C GLN A 244 -11.22 17.21 -23.24
N GLN A 245 -10.74 16.07 -23.73
CA GLN A 245 -10.85 15.70 -25.14
C GLN A 245 -12.30 15.47 -25.55
N LEU A 246 -13.06 14.77 -24.71
CA LEU A 246 -14.46 14.47 -24.98
C LEU A 246 -15.30 15.76 -25.00
N ALA A 247 -15.09 16.67 -24.03
CA ALA A 247 -15.77 17.98 -24.02
C ALA A 247 -15.52 18.82 -25.30
N LYS A 248 -14.33 18.68 -25.92
CA LYS A 248 -14.02 19.33 -27.20
C LYS A 248 -14.72 18.68 -28.40
N GLN A 249 -14.94 17.36 -28.36
CA GLN A 249 -15.56 16.62 -29.47
C GLN A 249 -17.09 16.70 -29.47
N ILE A 250 -17.70 16.85 -28.30
CA ILE A 250 -19.16 16.94 -28.11
C ILE A 250 -19.54 18.21 -27.35
N PRO A 251 -19.41 19.41 -27.97
CA PRO A 251 -19.58 20.69 -27.28
C PRO A 251 -21.01 20.92 -26.74
N ASP A 252 -21.99 20.23 -27.33
CA ASP A 252 -23.40 20.27 -26.92
C ASP A 252 -23.69 19.51 -25.60
N TRP A 253 -22.69 18.79 -25.08
CA TRP A 253 -22.77 17.98 -23.88
C TRP A 253 -21.82 18.48 -22.80
N GLU A 254 -22.38 18.82 -21.64
CA GLU A 254 -21.62 19.17 -20.44
C GLU A 254 -21.31 17.90 -19.63
N LEU A 255 -20.02 17.65 -19.38
CA LEU A 255 -19.57 16.57 -18.51
C LEU A 255 -19.44 17.04 -17.06
N THR A 256 -20.20 16.41 -16.18
CA THR A 256 -20.12 16.66 -14.73
C THR A 256 -19.76 15.36 -14.00
N SER A 257 -18.98 15.44 -12.92
CA SER A 257 -18.76 14.24 -12.08
C SER A 257 -20.08 13.86 -11.40
N SER A 258 -20.57 12.63 -11.59
CA SER A 258 -21.90 12.28 -11.09
C SER A 258 -21.97 12.27 -9.54
N ALA A 259 -22.95 13.00 -9.00
CA ALA A 259 -23.28 12.99 -7.58
C ALA A 259 -24.35 11.94 -7.22
N ASP A 260 -25.00 11.30 -8.20
CA ASP A 260 -26.12 10.40 -7.91
C ASP A 260 -25.81 8.96 -8.36
N PHE A 261 -26.34 7.99 -7.62
CA PHE A 261 -26.30 6.58 -7.97
C PHE A 261 -27.57 6.19 -8.71
N ILE A 262 -27.48 5.15 -9.54
CA ILE A 262 -28.59 4.69 -10.38
C ILE A 262 -28.96 3.28 -9.96
N PRO A 263 -30.21 3.05 -9.51
CA PRO A 263 -30.68 1.70 -9.27
C PRO A 263 -30.83 0.96 -10.61
N LEU A 264 -30.19 -0.20 -10.70
CA LEU A 264 -30.32 -1.13 -11.82
C LEU A 264 -31.18 -2.33 -11.44
N THR A 265 -31.59 -3.10 -12.45
CA THR A 265 -32.28 -4.38 -12.27
C THR A 265 -31.45 -5.35 -11.42
N GLY A 266 -32.13 -6.11 -10.56
CA GLY A 266 -31.49 -7.13 -9.70
C GLY A 266 -30.89 -6.61 -8.39
N GLU A 267 -31.49 -5.58 -7.77
CA GLU A 267 -31.02 -5.00 -6.49
C GLU A 267 -29.56 -4.50 -6.54
N SER A 268 -29.16 -3.95 -7.68
CA SER A 268 -27.79 -3.49 -7.95
C SER A 268 -27.76 -1.96 -8.05
N LEU A 269 -26.78 -1.31 -7.41
CA LEU A 269 -26.54 0.13 -7.56
C LEU A 269 -25.37 0.39 -8.53
N CYS A 270 -25.57 1.27 -9.50
CA CYS A 270 -24.54 1.79 -10.40
C CYS A 270 -24.09 3.18 -9.95
N PHE A 271 -22.77 3.43 -10.01
CA PHE A 271 -22.16 4.70 -9.67
C PHE A 271 -21.35 5.22 -10.87
N PRO A 272 -22.01 5.98 -11.77
CA PRO A 272 -21.35 6.50 -12.97
C PRO A 272 -20.16 7.40 -12.62
N ASP A 273 -19.13 7.39 -13.47
CA ASP A 273 -18.02 8.33 -13.40
C ASP A 273 -18.45 9.75 -13.75
N PHE A 274 -19.23 9.85 -14.82
CA PHE A 274 -19.68 11.11 -15.39
C PHE A 274 -21.18 11.08 -15.65
N LEU A 275 -21.79 12.25 -15.48
CA LEU A 275 -23.12 12.56 -15.99
C LEU A 275 -22.93 13.55 -17.12
N LEU A 276 -23.26 13.12 -18.34
CA LEU A 276 -23.33 13.97 -19.51
C LEU A 276 -24.71 14.62 -19.56
N LYS A 277 -24.75 15.95 -19.68
CA LYS A 277 -25.98 16.72 -19.84
C LYS A 277 -25.97 17.44 -21.17
N HIS A 278 -26.91 17.11 -22.03
CA HIS A 278 -27.10 17.82 -23.30
C HIS A 278 -27.83 19.14 -23.07
N HIS A 279 -27.60 20.15 -23.92
CA HIS A 279 -28.33 21.43 -23.86
C HIS A 279 -29.85 21.26 -24.01
N SER A 280 -30.33 20.17 -24.64
CA SER A 280 -31.76 19.86 -24.74
C SER A 280 -32.38 19.30 -23.44
N GLY A 281 -31.58 19.13 -22.38
CA GLY A 281 -31.99 18.55 -21.10
C GLY A 281 -31.85 17.03 -20.99
N LYS A 282 -31.41 16.34 -22.06
CA LYS A 282 -31.12 14.89 -22.01
C LYS A 282 -29.93 14.64 -21.09
N LYS A 283 -30.00 13.56 -20.32
CA LYS A 283 -28.94 13.14 -19.40
C LYS A 283 -28.50 11.73 -19.78
N VAL A 284 -27.19 11.48 -19.74
CA VAL A 284 -26.62 10.16 -19.98
C VAL A 284 -25.54 9.92 -18.95
N SER A 285 -25.62 8.77 -18.29
CA SER A 285 -24.63 8.36 -17.31
C SER A 285 -23.55 7.50 -17.96
N MET A 286 -22.30 7.77 -17.60
CA MET A 286 -21.13 7.09 -18.18
C MET A 286 -20.29 6.46 -17.08
N GLU A 287 -20.06 5.15 -17.18
CA GLU A 287 -19.20 4.36 -16.31
C GLU A 287 -17.98 3.90 -17.12
N LEU A 288 -16.78 4.13 -16.60
CA LEU A 288 -15.52 3.78 -17.23
C LEU A 288 -14.98 2.47 -16.64
N PHE A 289 -14.72 1.51 -17.53
CA PHE A 289 -14.13 0.22 -17.19
C PHE A 289 -12.68 0.16 -17.65
N HIS A 290 -11.81 -0.39 -16.81
CA HIS A 290 -10.45 -0.75 -17.22
C HIS A 290 -10.46 -2.07 -18.00
N LYS A 291 -9.46 -2.30 -18.85
CA LYS A 291 -9.33 -3.53 -19.67
C LYS A 291 -9.40 -4.85 -18.89
N TRP A 292 -9.13 -4.84 -17.59
CA TRP A 292 -9.17 -6.04 -16.74
C TRP A 292 -10.54 -6.31 -16.12
N HIS A 293 -11.53 -5.42 -16.32
CA HIS A 293 -12.89 -5.55 -15.78
C HIS A 293 -13.87 -6.13 -16.81
N VAL A 294 -13.45 -7.13 -17.60
CA VAL A 294 -14.29 -7.71 -18.67
C VAL A 294 -15.56 -8.36 -18.10
N ALA A 295 -15.45 -9.18 -17.05
CA ALA A 295 -16.61 -9.86 -16.46
C ALA A 295 -17.63 -8.86 -15.85
N PRO A 296 -17.22 -7.85 -15.06
CA PRO A 296 -18.11 -6.80 -14.58
C PRO A 296 -18.75 -5.99 -15.70
N LEU A 297 -17.98 -5.67 -16.75
CA LEU A 297 -18.50 -4.97 -17.92
C LEU A 297 -19.60 -5.81 -18.56
N GLN A 298 -19.38 -7.11 -18.75
CA GLN A 298 -20.36 -8.02 -19.32
C GLN A 298 -21.64 -8.09 -18.46
N SER A 299 -21.50 -8.29 -17.14
CA SER A 299 -22.65 -8.29 -16.23
C SER A 299 -23.41 -6.96 -16.24
N ARG A 300 -22.68 -5.82 -16.33
CA ARG A 300 -23.30 -4.50 -16.44
C ARG A 300 -24.05 -4.33 -17.76
N LEU A 301 -23.49 -4.81 -18.87
CA LEU A 301 -24.15 -4.77 -20.18
C LEU A 301 -25.44 -5.61 -20.16
N GLU A 302 -25.39 -6.83 -19.62
CA GLU A 302 -26.56 -7.70 -19.45
C GLU A 302 -27.65 -7.03 -18.57
N GLN A 303 -27.24 -6.33 -17.50
CA GLN A 303 -28.16 -5.54 -16.68
C GLN A 303 -28.82 -4.41 -17.49
N LEU A 304 -28.03 -3.63 -18.24
CA LEU A 304 -28.55 -2.53 -19.05
C LEU A 304 -29.50 -3.00 -20.16
N ASP A 305 -29.20 -4.14 -20.79
CA ASP A 305 -30.06 -4.78 -21.80
C ASP A 305 -31.39 -5.22 -21.18
N SER A 306 -31.35 -5.84 -20.00
CA SER A 306 -32.56 -6.28 -19.28
C SER A 306 -33.47 -5.11 -18.88
N GLN A 307 -32.87 -3.94 -18.60
CA GLN A 307 -33.58 -2.74 -18.17
C GLN A 307 -34.13 -1.93 -19.37
N LYS A 308 -33.86 -2.37 -20.61
CA LYS A 308 -34.15 -1.65 -21.86
C LYS A 308 -33.58 -0.22 -21.89
N GLY A 309 -32.37 -0.05 -21.34
CA GLY A 309 -31.75 1.25 -21.12
C GLY A 309 -32.29 1.93 -19.86
N GLY A 310 -31.41 2.13 -18.88
CA GLY A 310 -31.67 3.03 -17.74
C GLY A 310 -31.72 4.50 -18.19
N PRO A 311 -32.33 5.40 -17.39
CA PRO A 311 -32.59 6.80 -17.75
C PRO A 311 -31.35 7.62 -18.09
#